data_AF-A0A534N3M2-F1
#
_entry.id   AF-A0A534N3M2-F1
#
_cell.length_a   1.000
_cell.length_b   1.000
_cell.length_c   1.000
_cell.angle_alpha   90.00
_cell.angle_beta   90.00
_cell.angle_gamma   90.00
#
_symmetry.space_group_name_H-M   'P 1'
#
loop_
_entity.id
_entity.type
_entity.pdbx_description
1 polymer ?
#
loop_
_entity_poly.entity_id
_entity_poly.type
_entity_poly.pdbx_seq_one_letter_code
_entity_poly.pdbx_strand_id
1 'polypeptide(L)'
;MRARGRAGWAALCAAISVTCGRSSNQGGPQGTAASGVEVSIEPAAVAIMGGGTIRFTAAVAGTADTAVIWSTDAGTIDQDGIYTAPAAPGTFSVTARSHADPGRSATASVSVSTISVTVSPQTVTLAPGGMQQFTASVTGSTDPRVSWTVTEDPQGGSIDGAGNYTAPSGTGTFHLVAASIADPSRTATAVVSVVRPAGVWVSITPGTADLPPGGTTLLAATVTGTADTRVIWTSDGGRIRQDGFYTAPQTDGTWYVTAQSLSDPTRVAVATLHVARLSQTSAVEPETVTVETGGLVDFRAHLSGTTDAEVSWSIHEGDAGGKIDALGQYVAPGDHEGIYHVVATSRTDPGQSGTATVTVQRFDLIDHGGNVAASTRTFALWWGDPVAFPPDARTVVESLLVGLDGSAYLGVADEYMRGAQATTSFGGSLFDSSAPPAENPTESVIADKACRALAANGITNRPGDMVFVISSVYPIGNIPFCAWHYWGMCNGETLFIAYLPNPAGTPCGQVGSGCNAFSPEATALGTFAAHEFMETITDPHITAWKDLLGEEVGDKCLGLAACVPLSTSTLQLQPLYSNAVHSCVQR
;
A
#
# COMPACT_ATOMS: atom_id res chain seq x y z
N MET A 1 22.32 53.55 12.44
CA MET A 1 21.91 54.76 13.18
C MET A 1 22.56 54.72 14.55
N ARG A 2 23.27 55.81 14.93
CA ARG A 2 23.64 56.34 16.27
C ARG A 2 23.98 55.34 17.41
N ALA A 3 24.99 55.50 18.27
CA ALA A 3 26.16 56.36 18.40
C ALA A 3 26.98 55.85 19.61
N ARG A 4 28.32 55.84 19.47
CA ARG A 4 29.42 56.07 20.44
C ARG A 4 29.32 55.59 21.91
N GLY A 5 30.40 54.93 22.35
CA GLY A 5 30.89 54.96 23.73
C GLY A 5 32.22 54.21 23.93
N ARG A 6 33.34 54.93 24.02
CA ARG A 6 34.68 54.46 24.43
C ARG A 6 34.82 54.50 25.96
N ALA A 7 35.58 53.56 26.53
CA ALA A 7 36.57 53.67 27.63
C ALA A 7 36.80 52.24 28.18
N GLY A 8 38.02 51.70 28.32
CA GLY A 8 39.00 52.09 29.34
C GLY A 8 38.46 51.73 30.73
N TRP A 9 39.11 50.91 31.55
CA TRP A 9 39.99 51.41 32.61
C TRP A 9 40.71 50.24 33.32
N ALA A 10 41.91 50.57 33.81
CA ALA A 10 42.81 49.76 34.60
C ALA A 10 42.30 49.53 36.04
N ALA A 11 42.72 48.42 36.66
CA ALA A 11 42.53 48.17 38.08
C ALA A 11 43.87 48.24 38.82
N LEU A 12 43.94 49.24 39.70
CA LEU A 12 44.91 49.50 40.75
C LEU A 12 44.57 48.61 41.96
N CYS A 13 45.55 48.02 42.64
CA CYS A 13 45.37 47.51 44.01
C CYS A 13 46.23 48.33 44.97
N ALA A 14 45.56 48.95 45.94
CA ALA A 14 46.11 49.86 46.93
C ALA A 14 46.60 49.10 48.17
N ALA A 15 47.73 49.57 48.71
CA ALA A 15 48.24 49.23 50.03
C ALA A 15 47.47 50.01 51.12
N ILE A 16 47.16 49.35 52.23
CA ILE A 16 46.62 49.99 53.44
C ILE A 16 47.68 49.92 54.54
N SER A 17 48.15 51.10 54.93
CA SER A 17 49.00 51.37 56.09
C SER A 17 48.15 51.68 57.33
N VAL A 18 48.51 51.13 58.49
CA VAL A 18 48.05 51.60 59.80
C VAL A 18 49.24 52.17 60.57
N THR A 19 49.14 53.44 60.93
CA THR A 19 50.10 54.18 61.75
C THR A 19 49.55 54.41 63.16
N CYS A 20 50.43 54.42 64.17
CA CYS A 20 50.20 55.10 65.45
C CYS A 20 51.49 55.86 65.83
N GLY A 21 51.41 57.16 66.11
CA GLY A 21 52.52 58.03 66.56
C GLY A 21 52.71 57.99 68.09
N ARG A 22 53.63 58.69 68.77
CA ARG A 22 54.64 59.74 68.46
C ARG A 22 55.48 59.99 69.74
N SER A 23 56.76 60.40 69.59
CA SER A 23 57.58 61.28 70.50
C SER A 23 57.95 60.76 71.91
N SER A 24 59.12 60.98 72.53
CA SER A 24 60.25 61.93 72.37
C SER A 24 61.48 61.45 73.16
N ASN A 25 62.66 61.75 72.61
CA ASN A 25 63.95 62.09 73.23
C ASN A 25 64.30 61.59 74.64
N GLN A 26 65.45 60.91 74.76
CA GLN A 26 66.58 61.24 75.66
C GLN A 26 67.79 60.34 75.27
N GLY A 27 68.97 60.95 75.19
CA GLY A 27 70.18 60.33 74.67
C GLY A 27 70.86 59.33 75.62
N GLY A 28 71.59 58.40 75.02
CA GLY A 28 72.56 57.52 75.68
C GLY A 28 73.57 57.03 74.62
N PRO A 29 74.86 56.89 74.97
CA PRO A 29 75.94 56.93 73.99
C PRO A 29 76.08 55.65 73.15
N GLN A 30 76.65 55.85 71.96
CA GLN A 30 77.09 54.84 70.99
C GLN A 30 77.78 53.63 71.64
N GLY A 31 77.18 52.46 71.45
CA GLY A 31 77.83 51.16 71.52
C GLY A 31 77.74 50.51 70.13
N THR A 32 78.88 50.10 69.59
CA THR A 32 79.07 49.50 68.27
C THR A 32 78.08 48.36 67.98
N ALA A 33 77.13 48.58 67.07
CA ALA A 33 76.31 47.51 66.51
C ALA A 33 77.18 46.67 65.56
N ALA A 34 77.52 45.47 65.99
CA ALA A 34 78.04 44.44 65.11
C ALA A 34 76.99 44.17 64.02
N SER A 35 77.38 44.32 62.77
CA SER A 35 76.64 43.92 61.57
C SER A 35 76.28 42.43 61.68
N GLY A 36 75.04 42.11 62.06
CA GLY A 36 74.54 40.74 62.07
C GLY A 36 74.08 40.33 60.67
N VAL A 37 74.30 39.07 60.30
CA VAL A 37 73.83 38.52 59.01
C VAL A 37 72.30 38.54 58.97
N GLU A 38 71.73 39.05 57.88
CA GLU A 38 70.29 39.09 57.63
C GLU A 38 69.97 38.36 56.32
N VAL A 39 68.87 37.60 56.29
CA VAL A 39 68.43 36.82 55.12
C VAL A 39 67.00 37.20 54.77
N SER A 40 66.73 37.42 53.48
CA SER A 40 65.36 37.59 52.94
C SER A 40 65.12 36.61 51.80
N ILE A 41 63.86 36.19 51.61
CA ILE A 41 63.41 35.27 50.56
C ILE A 41 62.26 35.91 49.79
N GLU A 42 62.31 35.86 48.45
CA GLU A 42 61.26 36.38 47.56
C GLU A 42 60.94 35.35 46.46
N PRO A 43 59.65 35.05 46.20
CA PRO A 43 58.46 35.56 46.89
C PRO A 43 58.33 35.04 48.33
N ALA A 44 57.84 35.88 49.26
CA ALA A 44 57.60 35.47 50.65
C ALA A 44 56.40 34.51 50.79
N ALA A 45 55.45 34.55 49.86
CA ALA A 45 54.35 33.59 49.75
C ALA A 45 53.91 33.40 48.30
N VAL A 46 53.53 32.18 47.93
CA VAL A 46 52.98 31.87 46.60
C VAL A 46 51.94 30.77 46.65
N ALA A 47 50.96 30.83 45.74
CA ALA A 47 50.04 29.73 45.46
C ALA A 47 50.36 29.11 44.09
N ILE A 48 50.60 27.79 44.06
CA ILE A 48 50.88 27.05 42.82
C ILE A 48 50.10 25.73 42.78
N MET A 49 49.96 25.15 41.59
CA MET A 49 49.34 23.83 41.43
C MET A 49 50.32 22.72 41.80
N GLY A 50 49.79 21.57 42.24
CA GLY A 50 50.62 20.39 42.50
C GLY A 50 51.48 20.01 41.29
N GLY A 51 52.78 19.77 41.51
CA GLY A 51 53.76 19.53 40.45
C GLY A 51 54.24 20.78 39.70
N GLY A 52 53.70 21.97 39.99
CA GLY A 52 54.18 23.23 39.43
C GLY A 52 55.55 23.62 39.97
N THR A 53 56.28 24.43 39.20
CA THR A 53 57.61 24.94 39.58
C THR A 53 57.62 26.45 39.73
N ILE A 54 58.43 26.94 40.68
CA ILE A 54 58.68 28.37 40.86
C ILE A 54 60.11 28.59 41.34
N ARG A 55 60.69 29.73 40.97
CA ARG A 55 61.98 30.18 41.48
C ARG A 55 61.81 31.05 42.73
N PHE A 56 62.46 30.68 43.81
CA PHE A 56 62.75 31.55 44.94
C PHE A 56 64.13 32.18 44.77
N THR A 57 64.25 33.41 45.23
CA THR A 57 65.52 34.13 45.33
C THR A 57 65.75 34.50 46.79
N ALA A 58 67.01 34.47 47.23
CA ALA A 58 67.37 34.90 48.57
C ALA A 58 68.46 35.98 48.49
N ALA A 59 68.42 36.93 49.42
CA ALA A 59 69.46 37.93 49.60
C ALA A 59 70.03 37.81 51.02
N VAL A 60 71.36 37.86 51.13
CA VAL A 60 72.08 37.83 52.40
C VAL A 60 72.84 39.15 52.55
N ALA A 61 72.59 39.87 53.65
CA ALA A 61 73.24 41.13 53.98
C ALA A 61 74.11 40.99 55.23
N GLY A 62 75.07 41.91 55.41
CA GLY A 62 75.93 41.96 56.60
C GLY A 62 77.15 41.02 56.59
N THR A 63 77.40 40.33 55.48
CA THR A 63 78.56 39.45 55.24
C THR A 63 79.00 39.51 53.76
N ALA A 64 80.26 39.19 53.47
CA ALA A 64 80.77 39.06 52.09
C ALA A 64 80.37 37.73 51.43
N ASP A 65 80.07 36.70 52.22
CA ASP A 65 79.55 35.42 51.72
C ASP A 65 78.03 35.48 51.61
N THR A 66 77.53 35.60 50.37
CA THR A 66 76.11 35.73 50.06
C THR A 66 75.43 34.42 49.69
N ALA A 67 76.10 33.27 49.85
CA ALA A 67 75.52 31.98 49.52
C ALA A 67 74.45 31.56 50.54
N VAL A 68 73.45 30.82 50.07
CA VAL A 68 72.41 30.19 50.90
C VAL A 68 72.33 28.71 50.64
N ILE A 69 71.85 27.96 51.63
CA ILE A 69 71.48 26.55 51.52
C ILE A 69 69.95 26.47 51.54
N TRP A 70 69.37 25.92 50.47
CA TRP A 70 67.93 25.75 50.33
C TRP A 70 67.43 24.45 50.97
N SER A 71 66.25 24.50 51.58
CA SER A 71 65.52 23.33 52.08
C SER A 71 64.01 23.55 52.03
N THR A 72 63.23 22.46 51.99
CA THR A 72 61.76 22.49 52.03
C THR A 72 61.22 21.33 52.87
N ASP A 73 60.02 21.49 53.44
CA ASP A 73 59.31 20.45 54.18
C ASP A 73 58.51 19.47 53.30
N ALA A 74 58.20 19.84 52.05
CA ALA A 74 57.62 18.94 51.05
C ALA A 74 57.89 19.40 49.61
N GLY A 75 58.01 18.43 48.69
CA GLY A 75 58.43 18.68 47.31
C GLY A 75 59.95 18.62 47.18
N THR A 76 60.51 19.32 46.19
CA THR A 76 61.96 19.42 45.98
C THR A 76 62.36 20.86 45.75
N ILE A 77 63.56 21.24 46.22
CA ILE A 77 64.21 22.51 45.86
C ILE A 77 65.67 22.26 45.54
N ASP A 78 66.14 22.79 44.41
CA ASP A 78 67.56 22.76 44.05
C ASP A 78 68.33 23.96 44.63
N GLN A 79 69.65 23.96 44.48
CA GLN A 79 70.48 25.06 45.01
C GLN A 79 70.43 26.35 44.17
N ASP A 80 69.81 26.31 42.98
CA ASP A 80 69.50 27.51 42.18
C ASP A 80 68.21 28.22 42.64
N GLY A 81 67.53 27.64 43.64
CA GLY A 81 66.29 28.13 44.24
C GLY A 81 65.03 27.70 43.48
N ILE A 82 65.10 26.71 42.58
CA ILE A 82 63.93 26.20 41.85
C ILE A 82 63.20 25.17 42.71
N TYR A 83 62.01 25.54 43.16
CA TYR A 83 61.10 24.69 43.91
C TYR A 83 60.12 23.97 42.98
N THR A 84 59.89 22.68 43.21
CA THR A 84 58.82 21.88 42.59
C THR A 84 57.84 21.43 43.68
N ALA A 85 56.57 21.83 43.55
CA ALA A 85 55.53 21.47 44.51
C ALA A 85 55.23 19.97 44.53
N PRO A 86 54.91 19.38 45.69
CA PRO A 86 54.36 18.03 45.75
C PRO A 86 53.00 17.95 45.03
N ALA A 87 52.59 16.74 44.65
CA ALA A 87 51.28 16.52 44.01
C ALA A 87 50.10 16.66 44.99
N ALA A 88 50.35 16.49 46.30
CA ALA A 88 49.33 16.60 47.33
C ALA A 88 49.01 18.07 47.65
N PRO A 89 47.73 18.46 47.79
CA PRO A 89 47.37 19.80 48.20
C PRO A 89 47.77 20.03 49.67
N GLY A 90 48.13 21.27 50.00
CA GLY A 90 48.60 21.61 51.34
C GLY A 90 49.27 22.98 51.41
N THR A 91 49.78 23.35 52.57
CA THR A 91 50.66 24.51 52.73
C THR A 91 52.01 24.02 53.21
N PHE A 92 53.05 24.40 52.47
CA PHE A 92 54.43 23.96 52.65
C PHE A 92 55.34 25.17 52.84
N SER A 93 56.59 24.93 53.22
CA SER A 93 57.58 25.96 53.49
C SER A 93 58.87 25.74 52.72
N VAL A 94 59.44 26.83 52.22
CA VAL A 94 60.77 26.87 51.58
C VAL A 94 61.65 27.77 52.42
N THR A 95 62.79 27.26 52.87
CA THR A 95 63.72 27.97 53.76
C THR A 95 65.04 28.20 53.06
N ALA A 96 65.48 29.47 53.02
CA ALA A 96 66.83 29.89 52.65
C ALA A 96 67.64 30.12 53.93
N ARG A 97 68.68 29.32 54.16
CA ARG A 97 69.57 29.43 55.31
C ARG A 97 70.91 30.03 54.88
N SER A 98 71.43 31.03 55.61
CA SER A 98 72.73 31.63 55.27
C SER A 98 73.86 30.60 55.42
N HIS A 99 74.77 30.57 54.44
CA HIS A 99 76.00 29.79 54.51
C HIS A 99 77.00 30.42 55.50
N ALA A 100 77.07 31.74 55.55
CA ALA A 100 77.99 32.50 56.40
C ALA A 100 77.61 32.45 57.90
N ASP A 101 76.31 32.47 58.22
CA ASP A 101 75.78 32.31 59.58
C ASP A 101 74.60 31.33 59.56
N PRO A 102 74.86 30.03 59.83
CA PRO A 102 73.80 29.02 59.85
C PRO A 102 72.73 29.24 60.93
N GLY A 103 72.89 30.21 61.84
CA GLY A 103 71.84 30.62 62.78
C GLY A 103 70.77 31.53 62.15
N ARG A 104 70.94 31.97 60.90
CA ARG A 104 70.06 32.93 60.21
C ARG A 104 69.41 32.31 58.97
N SER A 105 68.10 32.49 58.85
CA SER A 105 67.30 31.99 57.72
C SER A 105 66.07 32.84 57.46
N ALA A 106 65.52 32.75 56.25
CA ALA A 106 64.20 33.25 55.89
C ALA A 106 63.35 32.12 55.32
N THR A 107 62.04 32.16 55.56
CA THR A 107 61.10 31.11 55.12
C THR A 107 59.98 31.74 54.30
N ALA A 108 59.68 31.13 53.16
CA ALA A 108 58.52 31.43 52.32
C ALA A 108 57.44 30.35 52.49
N SER A 109 56.17 30.75 52.35
CA SER A 109 55.03 29.83 52.39
C SER A 109 54.52 29.50 50.99
N VAL A 110 54.26 28.22 50.73
CA VAL A 110 53.76 27.72 49.44
C VAL A 110 52.42 27.02 49.64
N SER A 111 51.34 27.58 49.13
CA SER A 111 50.02 26.93 49.11
C SER A 111 49.85 26.14 47.81
N VAL A 112 49.69 24.83 47.93
CA VAL A 112 49.51 23.90 46.81
C VAL A 112 48.04 23.49 46.71
N SER A 113 47.43 23.74 45.56
CA SER A 113 46.08 23.30 45.22
C SER A 113 46.08 22.23 44.12
N THR A 114 45.01 21.44 44.06
CA THR A 114 44.78 20.45 43.00
C THR A 114 43.41 20.68 42.35
N ILE A 115 43.24 20.20 41.13
CA ILE A 115 41.95 20.27 40.44
C ILE A 115 40.96 19.34 41.14
N SER A 116 39.80 19.87 41.50
CA SER A 116 38.69 19.11 42.08
C SER A 116 37.39 19.42 41.34
N VAL A 117 36.60 18.38 41.07
CA VAL A 117 35.30 18.47 40.41
C VAL A 117 34.22 18.06 41.41
N THR A 118 33.10 18.76 41.43
CA THR A 118 31.89 18.35 42.17
C THR A 118 30.67 18.45 41.26
N VAL A 119 29.64 17.64 41.53
CA VAL A 119 28.35 17.64 40.80
C VAL A 119 27.20 17.86 41.78
N SER A 120 26.21 18.65 41.37
CA SER A 120 24.96 18.88 42.10
C SER A 120 23.75 18.87 41.16
N PRO A 121 22.65 18.16 41.51
CA PRO A 121 22.50 17.28 42.67
C PRO A 121 23.35 16.00 42.57
N GLN A 122 23.73 15.41 43.70
CA GLN A 122 24.50 14.14 43.73
C GLN A 122 23.62 12.91 43.51
N THR A 123 22.36 12.96 43.95
CA THR A 123 21.38 11.87 43.79
C THR A 123 20.02 12.43 43.40
N VAL A 124 19.35 11.79 42.44
CA VAL A 124 17.98 12.16 42.00
C VAL A 124 17.17 10.90 41.69
N THR A 125 15.87 10.95 41.96
CA THR A 125 14.91 9.92 41.54
C THR A 125 13.98 10.49 40.46
N LEU A 126 13.90 9.84 39.30
CA LEU A 126 13.07 10.24 38.15
C LEU A 126 12.11 9.13 37.74
N ALA A 127 11.03 9.50 37.05
CA ALA A 127 10.23 8.57 36.27
C ALA A 127 10.90 8.28 34.91
N PRO A 128 10.57 7.17 34.22
CA PRO A 128 11.03 6.95 32.85
C PRO A 128 10.75 8.16 31.94
N GLY A 129 11.75 8.61 31.18
CA GLY A 129 11.67 9.82 30.35
C GLY A 129 11.72 11.17 31.09
N GLY A 130 11.85 11.17 32.42
CA GLY A 130 11.98 12.39 33.21
C GLY A 130 13.28 13.15 32.93
N MET A 131 13.27 14.47 33.12
CA MET A 131 14.42 15.35 32.89
C MET A 131 14.94 15.96 34.19
N GLN A 132 16.25 16.15 34.29
CA GLN A 132 16.91 16.81 35.42
C GLN A 132 18.15 17.58 34.95
N GLN A 133 18.28 18.83 35.39
CA GLN A 133 19.50 19.61 35.21
C GLN A 133 20.52 19.25 36.29
N PHE A 134 21.73 18.90 35.87
CA PHE A 134 22.91 18.76 36.71
C PHE A 134 23.88 19.92 36.47
N THR A 135 24.57 20.33 37.50
CA THR A 135 25.62 21.35 37.44
C THR A 135 26.91 20.76 37.99
N ALA A 136 28.05 21.12 37.39
CA ALA A 136 29.36 20.74 37.89
C ALA A 136 30.18 21.99 38.21
N SER A 137 31.03 21.91 39.23
CA SER A 137 31.99 22.97 39.55
C SER A 137 33.40 22.43 39.59
N VAL A 138 34.33 23.15 38.97
CA VAL A 138 35.77 22.83 38.95
C VAL A 138 36.52 23.89 39.76
N THR A 139 37.29 23.45 40.74
CA THR A 139 38.18 24.31 41.54
C THR A 139 39.64 23.94 41.29
N GLY A 140 40.58 24.84 41.58
CA GLY A 140 42.01 24.63 41.30
C GLY A 140 42.37 24.72 39.81
N SER A 141 41.51 25.26 38.96
CA SER A 141 41.76 25.49 37.53
C SER A 141 41.22 26.85 37.10
N THR A 142 41.88 27.48 36.13
CA THR A 142 41.34 28.68 35.45
C THR A 142 40.31 28.33 34.37
N ASP A 143 40.26 27.08 33.92
CA ASP A 143 39.21 26.58 33.02
C ASP A 143 38.15 25.83 33.87
N PRO A 144 36.94 26.38 34.02
CA PRO A 144 35.89 25.81 34.87
C PRO A 144 35.04 24.76 34.16
N ARG A 145 35.30 24.47 32.87
CA ARG A 145 34.42 23.62 32.05
C ARG A 145 34.58 22.14 32.38
N VAL A 146 33.50 21.39 32.16
CA VAL A 146 33.47 19.92 32.26
C VAL A 146 32.96 19.29 30.96
N SER A 147 33.26 18.02 30.76
CA SER A 147 32.56 17.13 29.83
C SER A 147 31.65 16.17 30.60
N TRP A 148 30.45 15.95 30.09
CA TRP A 148 29.46 15.04 30.67
C TRP A 148 29.40 13.71 29.90
N THR A 149 29.27 12.61 30.62
CA THR A 149 29.02 11.27 30.06
C THR A 149 28.03 10.49 30.92
N VAL A 150 27.27 9.59 30.29
CA VAL A 150 26.46 8.57 30.98
C VAL A 150 27.24 7.27 31.01
N THR A 151 27.45 6.66 32.19
CA THR A 151 28.22 5.42 32.30
C THR A 151 27.56 4.26 31.58
N GLU A 152 26.22 4.19 31.61
CA GLU A 152 25.42 3.12 31.00
C GLU A 152 24.95 3.45 29.57
N ASP A 153 25.59 4.37 28.86
CA ASP A 153 25.29 4.69 27.45
C ASP A 153 25.32 3.40 26.58
N PRO A 154 24.29 3.10 25.76
CA PRO A 154 23.08 3.90 25.44
C PRO A 154 21.84 3.60 26.29
N GLN A 155 21.93 2.66 27.22
CA GLN A 155 20.78 2.21 28.02
C GLN A 155 20.44 3.16 29.17
N GLY A 156 21.39 4.03 29.55
CA GLY A 156 21.27 4.97 30.66
C GLY A 156 20.67 6.33 30.34
N GLY A 157 20.09 6.53 29.16
CA GLY A 157 19.52 7.82 28.76
C GLY A 157 20.55 8.73 28.10
N SER A 158 20.36 10.05 28.19
CA SER A 158 21.23 11.04 27.53
C SER A 158 21.49 12.26 28.40
N ILE A 159 22.67 12.86 28.29
CA ILE A 159 23.03 14.14 28.92
C ILE A 159 23.70 15.06 27.90
N ASP A 160 23.32 16.33 27.86
CA ASP A 160 23.94 17.32 26.99
C ASP A 160 25.16 18.01 27.64
N GLY A 161 25.89 18.82 26.87
CA GLY A 161 27.05 19.57 27.36
C GLY A 161 26.72 20.65 28.41
N ALA A 162 25.44 21.02 28.56
CA ALA A 162 24.98 21.93 29.59
C ALA A 162 24.60 21.20 30.90
N GLY A 163 24.54 19.86 30.89
CA GLY A 163 24.17 19.04 32.03
C GLY A 163 22.67 18.70 32.11
N ASN A 164 21.89 18.89 31.04
CA ASN A 164 20.50 18.44 30.99
C ASN A 164 20.44 16.94 30.73
N TYR A 165 20.03 16.18 31.73
CA TYR A 165 19.85 14.74 31.62
C TYR A 165 18.39 14.38 31.31
N THR A 166 18.20 13.42 30.41
CA THR A 166 16.91 12.76 30.11
C THR A 166 17.02 11.27 30.43
N ALA A 167 16.18 10.80 31.35
CA ALA A 167 16.14 9.40 31.79
C ALA A 167 15.68 8.44 30.67
N PRO A 168 16.18 7.19 30.64
CA PRO A 168 15.73 6.17 29.71
C PRO A 168 14.29 5.69 30.00
N SER A 169 13.74 4.85 29.11
CA SER A 169 12.42 4.23 29.28
C SER A 169 12.40 3.08 30.29
N GLY A 170 13.58 2.49 30.56
CA GLY A 170 13.77 1.43 31.54
C GLY A 170 13.97 1.96 32.96
N THR A 171 13.52 1.18 33.96
CA THR A 171 13.81 1.44 35.37
C THR A 171 15.19 0.93 35.75
N GLY A 172 15.91 1.61 36.63
CA GLY A 172 17.26 1.22 37.03
C GLY A 172 17.99 2.32 37.79
N THR A 173 19.27 2.09 38.06
CA THR A 173 20.19 3.08 38.62
C THR A 173 21.24 3.40 37.57
N PHE A 174 21.45 4.69 37.31
CA PHE A 174 22.33 5.20 36.25
C PHE A 174 23.30 6.23 36.82
N HIS A 175 24.43 6.44 36.15
CA HIS A 175 25.51 7.29 36.64
C HIS A 175 25.91 8.35 35.60
N LEU A 176 25.99 9.60 36.06
CA LEU A 176 26.43 10.74 35.28
C LEU A 176 27.80 11.18 35.76
N VAL A 177 28.77 11.22 34.86
CA VAL A 177 30.15 11.61 35.18
C VAL A 177 30.46 12.95 34.55
N ALA A 178 30.87 13.92 35.38
CA ALA A 178 31.47 15.17 34.94
C ALA A 178 32.99 15.06 35.08
N ALA A 179 33.73 15.22 33.97
CA ALA A 179 35.20 15.27 33.96
C ALA A 179 35.69 16.68 33.68
N SER A 180 36.72 17.15 34.38
CA SER A 180 37.32 18.47 34.12
C SER A 180 37.97 18.50 32.73
N ILE A 181 37.75 19.59 31.99
CA ILE A 181 38.45 19.81 30.71
C ILE A 181 39.94 20.11 30.93
N ALA A 182 40.29 20.76 32.04
CA ALA A 182 41.68 21.11 32.36
C ALA A 182 42.52 19.89 32.78
N ASP A 183 41.89 18.89 33.41
CA ASP A 183 42.50 17.61 33.77
C ASP A 183 41.42 16.51 33.76
N PRO A 184 41.30 15.77 32.65
CA PRO A 184 40.28 14.73 32.51
C PRO A 184 40.37 13.58 33.52
N SER A 185 41.48 13.44 34.25
CA SER A 185 41.59 12.45 35.34
C SER A 185 40.78 12.83 36.59
N ARG A 186 40.32 14.09 36.67
CA ARG A 186 39.51 14.59 37.78
C ARG A 186 38.05 14.57 37.38
N THR A 187 37.28 13.75 38.09
CA THR A 187 35.87 13.51 37.81
C THR A 187 35.02 13.60 39.08
N ALA A 188 33.72 13.79 38.89
CA ALA A 188 32.70 13.60 39.91
C ALA A 188 31.47 12.89 39.31
N THR A 189 30.82 12.06 40.11
CA THR A 189 29.70 11.22 39.68
C THR A 189 28.42 11.60 40.42
N ALA A 190 27.31 11.70 39.68
CA ALA A 190 25.95 11.74 40.23
C ALA A 190 25.19 10.45 39.91
N VAL A 191 24.27 10.06 40.79
CA VAL A 191 23.46 8.83 40.68
C VAL A 191 22.00 9.18 40.40
N VAL A 192 21.41 8.56 39.39
CA VAL A 192 20.00 8.72 39.03
C VAL A 192 19.26 7.40 39.19
N SER A 193 18.25 7.37 40.06
CA SER A 193 17.34 6.22 40.18
C SER A 193 16.10 6.47 39.34
N VAL A 194 15.88 5.65 38.31
CA VAL A 194 14.66 5.69 37.49
C VAL A 194 13.70 4.64 38.01
N VAL A 195 12.62 5.10 38.61
CA VAL A 195 11.57 4.24 39.16
C VAL A 195 10.26 4.60 38.49
N ARG A 196 9.45 3.60 38.15
CA ARG A 196 8.04 3.89 37.87
C ARG A 196 7.39 4.36 39.17
N PRO A 197 6.70 5.50 39.19
CA PRO A 197 5.86 5.84 40.33
C PRO A 197 4.92 4.67 40.62
N ALA A 198 4.77 4.29 41.89
CA ALA A 198 3.75 3.34 42.28
C ALA A 198 2.39 3.92 41.86
N GLY A 199 1.75 3.27 40.90
CA GLY A 199 0.48 3.70 40.34
C GLY A 199 -0.23 2.49 39.77
N VAL A 200 -1.53 2.42 40.03
CA VAL A 200 -2.38 1.38 39.46
C VAL A 200 -2.71 1.77 38.03
N TRP A 201 -2.53 0.85 37.10
CA TRP A 201 -2.87 1.04 35.70
C TRP A 201 -3.91 0.03 35.30
N VAL A 202 -4.92 0.46 34.54
CA VAL A 202 -5.99 -0.39 34.02
C VAL A 202 -5.99 -0.28 32.50
N SER A 203 -6.19 -1.39 31.80
CA SER A 203 -6.43 -1.43 30.34
C SER A 203 -7.50 -2.47 30.02
N ILE A 204 -8.23 -2.29 28.90
CA ILE A 204 -9.23 -3.26 28.40
C ILE A 204 -8.79 -3.78 27.03
N THR A 205 -8.94 -5.09 26.80
CA THR A 205 -8.69 -5.76 25.52
C THR A 205 -9.90 -6.63 25.13
N PRO A 206 -10.43 -6.50 23.89
CA PRO A 206 -10.11 -5.46 22.91
C PRO A 206 -10.54 -4.06 23.39
N GLY A 207 -9.79 -3.03 23.01
CA GLY A 207 -10.15 -1.63 23.33
C GLY A 207 -11.26 -1.07 22.43
N THR A 208 -11.50 -1.70 21.29
CA THR A 208 -12.60 -1.39 20.36
C THR A 208 -13.21 -2.68 19.80
N ALA A 209 -14.53 -2.73 19.60
CA ALA A 209 -15.16 -3.83 18.86
C ALA A 209 -16.43 -3.37 18.13
N ASP A 210 -16.64 -3.94 16.94
CA ASP A 210 -17.86 -3.75 16.14
C ASP A 210 -18.81 -4.94 16.37
N LEU A 211 -20.07 -4.65 16.71
CA LEU A 211 -21.07 -5.65 17.07
C LEU A 211 -22.41 -5.36 16.36
N PRO A 212 -23.18 -6.38 15.96
CA PRO A 212 -24.59 -6.19 15.60
C PRO A 212 -25.44 -5.87 16.85
N PRO A 213 -26.67 -5.34 16.69
CA PRO A 213 -27.63 -5.23 17.79
C PRO A 213 -27.81 -6.55 18.54
N GLY A 214 -27.65 -6.54 19.86
CA GLY A 214 -27.68 -7.76 20.69
C GLY A 214 -26.45 -8.67 20.59
N GLY A 215 -25.44 -8.30 19.78
CA GLY A 215 -24.18 -9.02 19.66
C GLY A 215 -23.41 -9.10 20.98
N THR A 216 -22.50 -10.07 21.11
CA THR A 216 -21.74 -10.29 22.34
C THR A 216 -20.23 -10.28 22.09
N THR A 217 -19.46 -9.85 23.08
CA THR A 217 -18.00 -9.93 23.06
C THR A 217 -17.47 -10.11 24.48
N LEU A 218 -16.27 -10.65 24.61
CA LEU A 218 -15.60 -10.78 25.91
C LEU A 218 -14.49 -9.72 26.02
N LEU A 219 -14.60 -8.87 27.02
CA LEU A 219 -13.61 -7.84 27.35
C LEU A 219 -12.76 -8.31 28.54
N ALA A 220 -11.45 -8.22 28.40
CA ALA A 220 -10.51 -8.55 29.46
C ALA A 220 -9.87 -7.28 30.01
N ALA A 221 -9.93 -7.07 31.33
CA ALA A 221 -9.22 -5.99 32.00
C ALA A 221 -7.87 -6.48 32.52
N THR A 222 -6.81 -5.70 32.31
CA THR A 222 -5.50 -5.92 32.93
C THR A 222 -5.22 -4.81 33.91
N VAL A 223 -4.90 -5.18 35.16
CA VAL A 223 -4.50 -4.23 36.22
C VAL A 223 -3.05 -4.49 36.59
N THR A 224 -2.21 -3.45 36.58
CA THR A 224 -0.79 -3.54 36.97
C THR A 224 -0.43 -2.51 38.02
N GLY A 225 0.70 -2.70 38.72
CA GLY A 225 1.16 -1.79 39.78
C GLY A 225 0.54 -2.02 41.16
N THR A 226 -0.21 -3.12 41.33
CA THR A 226 -0.90 -3.53 42.57
C THR A 226 -0.98 -5.05 42.64
N ALA A 227 -1.11 -5.61 43.85
CA ALA A 227 -1.39 -7.03 44.05
C ALA A 227 -2.87 -7.39 43.85
N ASP A 228 -3.79 -6.43 44.04
CA ASP A 228 -5.22 -6.64 43.79
C ASP A 228 -5.56 -6.22 42.35
N THR A 229 -5.73 -7.23 41.49
CA THR A 229 -5.95 -7.05 40.05
C THR A 229 -7.41 -6.98 39.64
N ARG A 230 -8.34 -6.95 40.61
CA ARG A 230 -9.78 -6.96 40.32
C ARG A 230 -10.27 -5.60 39.81
N VAL A 231 -11.30 -5.62 38.97
CA VAL A 231 -12.00 -4.44 38.46
C VAL A 231 -13.51 -4.51 38.69
N ILE A 232 -14.16 -3.35 38.68
CA ILE A 232 -15.61 -3.21 38.55
C ILE A 232 -15.91 -2.82 37.11
N TRP A 233 -16.74 -3.61 36.45
CA TRP A 233 -17.23 -3.33 35.10
C TRP A 233 -18.54 -2.52 35.13
N THR A 234 -18.61 -1.51 34.28
CA THR A 234 -19.81 -0.70 34.02
C THR A 234 -19.95 -0.43 32.51
N SER A 235 -21.16 -0.17 32.04
CA SER A 235 -21.44 0.16 30.65
C SER A 235 -22.50 1.24 30.56
N ASP A 236 -22.39 2.14 29.59
CA ASP A 236 -23.40 3.18 29.32
C ASP A 236 -24.48 2.74 28.31
N GLY A 237 -24.32 1.56 27.72
CA GLY A 237 -25.36 0.85 26.98
C GLY A 237 -25.12 -0.65 26.90
N GLY A 238 -26.19 -1.41 26.68
CA GLY A 238 -26.13 -2.88 26.73
C GLY A 238 -25.96 -3.40 28.16
N ARG A 239 -25.44 -4.63 28.29
CA ARG A 239 -25.25 -5.31 29.57
C ARG A 239 -23.84 -5.90 29.66
N ILE A 240 -23.08 -5.45 30.65
CA ILE A 240 -21.77 -6.03 31.00
C ILE A 240 -21.87 -6.85 32.28
N ARG A 241 -21.30 -8.06 32.27
CA ARG A 241 -21.13 -8.91 33.46
C ARG A 241 -19.76 -8.65 34.09
N GLN A 242 -19.60 -8.98 35.38
CA GLN A 242 -18.32 -8.78 36.08
C GLN A 242 -17.19 -9.73 35.63
N ASP A 243 -17.49 -10.74 34.81
CA ASP A 243 -16.51 -11.56 34.11
C ASP A 243 -16.05 -10.94 32.77
N GLY A 244 -16.51 -9.72 32.44
CA GLY A 244 -16.16 -9.01 31.21
C GLY A 244 -17.01 -9.40 30.00
N PHE A 245 -17.99 -10.29 30.15
CA PHE A 245 -18.88 -10.67 29.05
C PHE A 245 -19.92 -9.57 28.77
N TYR A 246 -19.81 -8.95 27.61
CA TYR A 246 -20.65 -7.86 27.15
C TYR A 246 -21.73 -8.34 26.18
N THR A 247 -22.93 -7.78 26.30
CA THR A 247 -24.03 -7.90 25.34
C THR A 247 -24.47 -6.51 24.91
N ALA A 248 -24.39 -6.23 23.61
CA ALA A 248 -24.77 -4.97 23.01
C ALA A 248 -26.27 -4.66 23.18
N PRO A 249 -26.66 -3.37 23.24
CA PRO A 249 -28.06 -2.97 23.14
C PRO A 249 -28.64 -3.27 21.74
N GLN A 250 -29.96 -3.13 21.61
CA GLN A 250 -30.68 -3.34 20.34
C GLN A 250 -30.66 -2.11 19.41
N THR A 251 -30.07 -1.01 19.88
CA THR A 251 -30.03 0.28 19.18
C THR A 251 -28.64 0.54 18.64
N ASP A 252 -28.59 0.93 17.37
CA ASP A 252 -27.36 1.35 16.71
C ASP A 252 -26.76 2.58 17.41
N GLY A 253 -25.44 2.66 17.45
CA GLY A 253 -24.73 3.74 18.10
C GLY A 253 -23.34 3.34 18.58
N THR A 254 -22.69 4.25 19.28
CA THR A 254 -21.41 3.99 19.94
C THR A 254 -21.63 3.96 21.45
N TRP A 255 -21.13 2.92 22.09
CA TRP A 255 -21.30 2.64 23.51
C TRP A 255 -19.93 2.44 24.17
N TYR A 256 -19.84 2.70 25.46
CA TYR A 256 -18.60 2.68 26.22
C TYR A 256 -18.70 1.73 27.41
N VAL A 257 -17.75 0.81 27.49
CA VAL A 257 -17.59 -0.08 28.65
C VAL A 257 -16.39 0.39 29.46
N THR A 258 -16.59 0.60 30.76
CA THR A 258 -15.56 1.08 31.69
C THR A 258 -15.17 0.00 32.68
N ALA A 259 -13.87 -0.23 32.85
CA ALA A 259 -13.27 -1.04 33.92
C ALA A 259 -12.58 -0.13 34.93
N GLN A 260 -13.04 -0.13 36.18
CA GLN A 260 -12.46 0.63 37.28
C GLN A 260 -11.68 -0.29 38.23
N SER A 261 -10.44 0.04 38.61
CA SER A 261 -9.70 -0.79 39.57
C SER A 261 -10.34 -0.75 40.97
N LEU A 262 -10.42 -1.91 41.64
CA LEU A 262 -10.80 -1.94 43.06
C LEU A 262 -9.70 -1.41 43.97
N SER A 263 -8.43 -1.59 43.58
CA SER A 263 -7.27 -1.19 44.39
C SER A 263 -7.00 0.32 44.38
N ASP A 264 -7.37 0.98 43.28
CA ASP A 264 -7.36 2.44 43.13
C ASP A 264 -8.55 2.86 42.25
N PRO A 265 -9.69 3.23 42.86
CA PRO A 265 -10.89 3.64 42.13
C PRO A 265 -10.71 4.88 41.27
N THR A 266 -9.62 5.65 41.42
CA THR A 266 -9.33 6.79 40.54
C THR A 266 -8.83 6.36 39.16
N ARG A 267 -8.55 5.07 38.97
CA ARG A 267 -7.98 4.51 37.74
C ARG A 267 -9.02 3.69 36.99
N VAL A 268 -9.30 4.13 35.77
CA VAL A 268 -10.27 3.52 34.86
C VAL A 268 -9.66 3.28 33.48
N ALA A 269 -10.19 2.31 32.76
CA ALA A 269 -10.00 2.12 31.33
C ALA A 269 -11.36 2.07 30.64
N VAL A 270 -11.43 2.52 29.39
CA VAL A 270 -12.66 2.56 28.59
C VAL A 270 -12.45 1.84 27.27
N ALA A 271 -13.37 0.95 26.91
CA ALA A 271 -13.46 0.33 25.59
C ALA A 271 -14.65 0.93 24.82
N THR A 272 -14.46 1.14 23.51
CA THR A 272 -15.49 1.72 22.62
C THR A 272 -16.12 0.64 21.76
N LEU A 273 -17.43 0.51 21.80
CA LEU A 273 -18.18 -0.52 21.09
C LEU A 273 -19.10 0.14 20.06
N HIS A 274 -18.88 -0.15 18.79
CA HIS A 274 -19.75 0.32 17.73
C HIS A 274 -20.81 -0.74 17.46
N VAL A 275 -22.06 -0.38 17.70
CA VAL A 275 -23.21 -1.23 17.45
C VAL A 275 -23.86 -0.75 16.17
N ALA A 276 -23.82 -1.58 15.15
CA ALA A 276 -24.46 -1.28 13.87
C ALA A 276 -24.99 -2.58 13.27
N ARG A 277 -26.22 -2.53 12.73
CA ARG A 277 -26.69 -3.59 11.85
C ARG A 277 -25.72 -3.70 10.68
N LEU A 278 -25.21 -4.89 10.41
CA LEU A 278 -24.43 -5.15 9.20
C LEU A 278 -25.31 -4.76 8.01
N SER A 279 -24.91 -3.74 7.25
CA SER A 279 -25.48 -3.52 5.93
C SER A 279 -24.96 -4.65 5.04
N GLN A 280 -25.75 -5.70 4.84
CA GLN A 280 -25.44 -6.68 3.81
C GLN A 280 -26.65 -7.03 2.97
N THR A 281 -26.33 -7.16 1.68
CA THR A 281 -27.13 -7.51 0.49
C THR A 281 -28.18 -6.51 0.06
N SER A 282 -28.05 -6.08 -1.20
CA SER A 282 -29.16 -5.58 -2.00
C SER A 282 -30.34 -6.52 -1.77
N ALA A 283 -31.48 -5.96 -1.37
CA ALA A 283 -32.64 -6.70 -0.90
C ALA A 283 -33.23 -7.65 -1.97
N VAL A 284 -32.88 -7.43 -3.24
CA VAL A 284 -33.18 -8.28 -4.39
C VAL A 284 -31.89 -8.46 -5.21
N GLU A 285 -31.59 -9.69 -5.61
CA GLU A 285 -30.43 -10.07 -6.42
C GLU A 285 -30.89 -10.75 -7.74
N PRO A 286 -30.35 -10.35 -8.91
CA PRO A 286 -29.48 -9.19 -9.10
C PRO A 286 -30.21 -7.87 -8.81
N GLU A 287 -29.49 -6.84 -8.32
CA GLU A 287 -30.06 -5.51 -8.05
C GLU A 287 -30.38 -4.76 -9.36
N THR A 288 -29.56 -4.99 -10.38
CA THR A 288 -29.76 -4.44 -11.73
C THR A 288 -29.45 -5.50 -12.77
N VAL A 289 -30.28 -5.60 -13.81
CA VAL A 289 -30.06 -6.53 -14.93
C VAL A 289 -30.51 -5.88 -16.24
N THR A 290 -29.83 -6.21 -17.33
CA THR A 290 -30.29 -5.90 -18.69
C THR A 290 -30.66 -7.19 -19.39
N VAL A 291 -31.84 -7.25 -19.99
CA VAL A 291 -32.42 -8.46 -20.57
C VAL A 291 -33.06 -8.15 -21.92
N GLU A 292 -33.04 -9.12 -22.83
CA GLU A 292 -33.73 -9.01 -24.10
C GLU A 292 -35.26 -8.97 -23.90
N THR A 293 -36.01 -8.34 -24.81
CA THR A 293 -37.47 -8.45 -24.85
C THR A 293 -37.92 -9.91 -24.82
N GLY A 294 -38.82 -10.27 -23.90
CA GLY A 294 -39.28 -11.65 -23.68
C GLY A 294 -38.32 -12.55 -22.92
N GLY A 295 -37.14 -12.06 -22.54
CA GLY A 295 -36.13 -12.83 -21.81
C GLY A 295 -36.52 -13.15 -20.36
N LEU A 296 -35.85 -14.15 -19.80
CA LEU A 296 -36.07 -14.69 -18.46
C LEU A 296 -34.95 -14.27 -17.50
N VAL A 297 -35.31 -13.87 -16.29
CA VAL A 297 -34.37 -13.59 -15.19
C VAL A 297 -34.89 -14.20 -13.89
N ASP A 298 -34.03 -14.91 -13.17
CA ASP A 298 -34.36 -15.39 -11.82
C ASP A 298 -33.87 -14.39 -10.77
N PHE A 299 -34.80 -13.86 -9.97
CA PHE A 299 -34.51 -12.99 -8.84
C PHE A 299 -34.56 -13.74 -7.51
N ARG A 300 -33.67 -13.37 -6.59
CA ARG A 300 -33.63 -13.85 -5.21
C ARG A 300 -33.82 -12.68 -4.26
N ALA A 301 -34.57 -12.88 -3.18
CA ALA A 301 -34.83 -11.85 -2.19
C ALA A 301 -33.99 -12.11 -0.94
N HIS A 302 -33.27 -11.11 -0.45
CA HIS A 302 -32.45 -11.19 0.77
C HIS A 302 -33.01 -10.25 1.85
N LEU A 303 -34.29 -10.39 2.21
CA LEU A 303 -34.94 -9.55 3.21
C LEU A 303 -34.64 -10.08 4.63
N SER A 304 -34.14 -9.20 5.51
CA SER A 304 -33.70 -9.55 6.87
C SER A 304 -34.81 -10.23 7.70
N GLY A 305 -34.55 -11.43 8.19
CA GLY A 305 -35.51 -12.16 9.03
C GLY A 305 -36.63 -12.87 8.25
N THR A 306 -36.52 -12.95 6.92
CA THR A 306 -37.40 -13.76 6.07
C THR A 306 -36.59 -14.86 5.39
N THR A 307 -37.23 -15.98 5.05
CA THR A 307 -36.68 -16.93 4.08
C THR A 307 -37.26 -16.59 2.70
N ASP A 308 -36.55 -16.91 1.60
CA ASP A 308 -37.01 -16.63 0.22
C ASP A 308 -38.45 -17.11 -0.04
N ALA A 309 -38.93 -18.14 0.69
CA ALA A 309 -40.30 -18.65 0.57
C ALA A 309 -41.40 -17.75 1.17
N GLU A 310 -41.03 -16.77 2.00
CA GLU A 310 -41.94 -15.88 2.71
C GLU A 310 -42.09 -14.51 2.04
N VAL A 311 -41.58 -14.32 0.82
CA VAL A 311 -41.74 -13.07 0.06
C VAL A 311 -42.89 -13.13 -0.94
N SER A 312 -43.36 -11.96 -1.32
CA SER A 312 -44.29 -11.75 -2.43
C SER A 312 -43.57 -10.94 -3.50
N TRP A 313 -43.65 -11.42 -4.74
CA TRP A 313 -43.06 -10.79 -5.91
C TRP A 313 -44.09 -9.94 -6.64
N SER A 314 -43.67 -8.79 -7.14
CA SER A 314 -44.50 -7.91 -7.97
C SER A 314 -43.63 -7.11 -8.92
N ILE A 315 -44.26 -6.54 -9.95
CA ILE A 315 -43.64 -5.58 -10.86
C ILE A 315 -44.28 -4.23 -10.57
N HIS A 316 -43.46 -3.20 -10.33
CA HIS A 316 -43.94 -1.88 -9.95
C HIS A 316 -44.85 -1.27 -11.02
N GLU A 317 -44.49 -1.45 -12.29
CA GLU A 317 -45.23 -0.97 -13.46
C GLU A 317 -46.42 -1.87 -13.85
N GLY A 318 -46.69 -2.94 -13.10
CA GLY A 318 -47.73 -3.92 -13.42
C GLY A 318 -47.44 -4.70 -14.71
N ASP A 319 -48.49 -5.11 -15.42
CA ASP A 319 -48.40 -6.00 -16.59
C ASP A 319 -47.58 -5.42 -17.76
N ALA A 320 -47.42 -4.09 -17.82
CA ALA A 320 -46.58 -3.44 -18.82
C ALA A 320 -45.09 -3.82 -18.65
N GLY A 321 -44.65 -4.04 -17.40
CA GLY A 321 -43.28 -4.40 -17.10
C GLY A 321 -42.99 -5.90 -17.16
N GLY A 322 -43.90 -6.73 -17.69
CA GLY A 322 -43.72 -8.17 -17.84
C GLY A 322 -44.49 -9.00 -16.81
N LYS A 323 -43.98 -10.19 -16.48
CA LYS A 323 -44.60 -11.11 -15.50
C LYS A 323 -43.55 -11.63 -14.53
N ILE A 324 -43.91 -11.81 -13.26
CA ILE A 324 -43.07 -12.48 -12.28
C ILE A 324 -43.88 -13.52 -11.51
N ASP A 325 -43.32 -14.70 -11.33
CA ASP A 325 -43.98 -15.79 -10.61
C ASP A 325 -43.65 -15.79 -9.11
N ALA A 326 -44.24 -16.73 -8.36
CA ALA A 326 -44.02 -16.85 -6.92
C ALA A 326 -42.60 -17.31 -6.53
N LEU A 327 -41.81 -17.84 -7.48
CA LEU A 327 -40.44 -18.29 -7.27
C LEU A 327 -39.40 -17.20 -7.59
N GLY A 328 -39.85 -16.04 -8.07
CA GLY A 328 -38.97 -14.94 -8.47
C GLY A 328 -38.52 -15.04 -9.93
N GLN A 329 -39.12 -15.91 -10.74
CA GLN A 329 -38.84 -15.99 -12.17
C GLN A 329 -39.60 -14.89 -12.90
N TYR A 330 -38.85 -13.94 -13.43
CA TYR A 330 -39.33 -12.80 -14.20
C TYR A 330 -39.23 -13.07 -15.71
N VAL A 331 -40.27 -12.69 -16.44
CA VAL A 331 -40.36 -12.68 -17.92
C VAL A 331 -40.53 -11.24 -18.36
N ALA A 332 -39.57 -10.72 -19.12
CA ALA A 332 -39.63 -9.37 -19.70
C ALA A 332 -40.80 -9.22 -20.69
N PRO A 333 -41.35 -8.00 -20.89
CA PRO A 333 -42.28 -7.75 -21.98
C PRO A 333 -41.62 -8.09 -23.33
N GLY A 334 -42.39 -8.70 -24.23
CA GLY A 334 -41.88 -9.20 -25.51
C GLY A 334 -42.03 -8.23 -26.68
N ASP A 335 -42.82 -7.18 -26.52
CA ASP A 335 -43.26 -6.28 -27.59
C ASP A 335 -42.67 -4.86 -27.49
N HIS A 336 -42.12 -4.48 -26.34
CA HIS A 336 -41.60 -3.13 -26.10
C HIS A 336 -40.45 -3.10 -25.10
N GLU A 337 -39.60 -2.08 -25.24
CA GLU A 337 -38.43 -1.81 -24.40
C GLU A 337 -38.80 -0.90 -23.22
N GLY A 338 -37.96 -0.85 -22.18
CA GLY A 338 -38.16 0.05 -21.05
C GLY A 338 -37.30 -0.29 -19.84
N ILE A 339 -37.42 0.55 -18.82
CA ILE A 339 -36.85 0.29 -17.49
C ILE A 339 -38.00 -0.04 -16.56
N TYR A 340 -37.92 -1.21 -15.90
CA TYR A 340 -38.94 -1.75 -15.03
C TYR A 340 -38.36 -2.14 -13.68
N HIS A 341 -39.22 -2.32 -12.68
CA HIS A 341 -38.78 -2.60 -11.32
C HIS A 341 -39.45 -3.84 -10.76
N VAL A 342 -38.63 -4.83 -10.42
CA VAL A 342 -39.06 -6.04 -9.73
C VAL A 342 -38.97 -5.81 -8.22
N VAL A 343 -40.07 -6.02 -7.51
CA VAL A 343 -40.20 -5.74 -6.09
C VAL A 343 -40.45 -7.03 -5.32
N ALA A 344 -39.56 -7.33 -4.36
CA ALA A 344 -39.78 -8.35 -3.34
C ALA A 344 -40.29 -7.68 -2.07
N THR A 345 -41.42 -8.13 -1.53
CA THR A 345 -41.99 -7.64 -0.26
C THR A 345 -42.18 -8.79 0.71
N SER A 346 -41.72 -8.65 1.95
CA SER A 346 -41.94 -9.65 3.00
C SER A 346 -43.44 -9.83 3.29
N ARG A 347 -43.90 -11.09 3.36
CA ARG A 347 -45.29 -11.41 3.72
C ARG A 347 -45.55 -11.23 5.22
N THR A 348 -44.52 -11.33 6.05
CA THR A 348 -44.62 -11.27 7.52
C THR A 348 -44.43 -9.85 8.06
N ASP A 349 -43.71 -9.00 7.33
CA ASP A 349 -43.54 -7.57 7.62
C ASP A 349 -43.55 -6.76 6.32
N PRO A 350 -44.73 -6.30 5.83
CA PRO A 350 -44.84 -5.56 4.58
C PRO A 350 -44.06 -4.24 4.54
N GLY A 351 -43.55 -3.75 5.67
CA GLY A 351 -42.63 -2.61 5.72
C GLY A 351 -41.24 -2.94 5.19
N GLN A 352 -40.91 -4.23 5.03
CA GLN A 352 -39.67 -4.71 4.46
C GLN A 352 -39.87 -5.09 2.99
N SER A 353 -39.25 -4.31 2.10
CA SER A 353 -39.23 -4.57 0.67
C SER A 353 -37.86 -4.25 0.06
N GLY A 354 -37.61 -4.84 -1.10
CA GLY A 354 -36.45 -4.59 -1.94
C GLY A 354 -36.89 -4.41 -3.38
N THR A 355 -36.09 -3.67 -4.15
CA THR A 355 -36.38 -3.40 -5.55
C THR A 355 -35.14 -3.66 -6.39
N ALA A 356 -35.31 -4.41 -7.48
CA ALA A 356 -34.33 -4.55 -8.54
C ALA A 356 -34.78 -3.78 -9.79
N THR A 357 -33.82 -3.25 -10.54
CA THR A 357 -34.06 -2.54 -11.80
C THR A 357 -33.77 -3.46 -12.99
N VAL A 358 -34.70 -3.54 -13.91
CA VAL A 358 -34.61 -4.34 -15.14
C VAL A 358 -34.63 -3.41 -16.34
N THR A 359 -33.55 -3.40 -17.11
CA THR A 359 -33.52 -2.73 -18.42
C THR A 359 -33.88 -3.76 -19.49
N VAL A 360 -35.02 -3.58 -20.14
CA VAL A 360 -35.49 -4.43 -21.22
C VAL A 360 -35.23 -3.72 -22.53
N GLN A 361 -34.49 -4.36 -23.42
CA GLN A 361 -34.16 -3.81 -24.74
C GLN A 361 -34.06 -4.93 -25.76
N ARG A 362 -34.16 -4.64 -27.05
CA ARG A 362 -33.89 -5.60 -28.11
C ARG A 362 -32.39 -5.74 -28.26
N PHE A 363 -31.89 -6.96 -28.45
CA PHE A 363 -30.47 -7.18 -28.71
C PHE A 363 -30.24 -7.17 -30.23
N ASP A 364 -30.60 -6.05 -30.86
CA ASP A 364 -30.29 -5.80 -32.25
C ASP A 364 -28.78 -5.75 -32.48
N LEU A 365 -28.35 -6.05 -33.71
CA LEU A 365 -26.94 -5.89 -34.10
C LEU A 365 -26.56 -4.41 -34.06
N ILE A 366 -25.40 -4.11 -33.51
CA ILE A 366 -24.87 -2.75 -33.35
C ILE A 366 -23.70 -2.57 -34.32
N ASP A 367 -23.68 -1.46 -35.06
CA ASP A 367 -22.53 -1.10 -35.89
C ASP A 367 -21.40 -0.54 -35.01
N HIS A 368 -20.32 -1.29 -34.87
CA HIS A 368 -19.11 -0.88 -34.15
C HIS A 368 -18.09 -0.12 -35.03
N GLY A 369 -18.42 0.14 -36.30
CA GLY A 369 -17.63 0.98 -37.21
C GLY A 369 -16.55 0.24 -38.00
N GLY A 370 -16.45 -1.09 -37.87
CA GLY A 370 -15.52 -1.95 -38.63
C GLY A 370 -15.80 -2.01 -40.13
N ASN A 371 -15.05 -2.83 -40.87
CA ASN A 371 -15.29 -2.96 -42.32
C ASN A 371 -16.55 -3.80 -42.60
N VAL A 372 -17.20 -3.56 -43.74
CA VAL A 372 -18.26 -4.41 -44.30
C VAL A 372 -17.93 -4.72 -45.76
N ALA A 373 -18.38 -5.86 -46.28
CA ALA A 373 -18.08 -6.32 -47.64
C ALA A 373 -19.33 -6.39 -48.52
N ALA A 374 -19.82 -5.21 -48.95
CA ALA A 374 -21.04 -5.11 -49.77
C ALA A 374 -20.94 -5.75 -51.17
N SER A 375 -19.73 -6.01 -51.67
CA SER A 375 -19.54 -6.70 -52.95
C SER A 375 -18.47 -7.77 -52.82
N THR A 376 -18.84 -9.00 -53.15
CA THR A 376 -17.95 -10.15 -53.03
C THR A 376 -17.86 -10.97 -54.32
N ARG A 377 -16.77 -11.72 -54.44
CA ARG A 377 -16.64 -12.79 -55.42
C ARG A 377 -16.20 -14.06 -54.70
N THR A 378 -17.01 -15.09 -54.79
CA THR A 378 -16.90 -16.30 -53.98
C THR A 378 -16.28 -17.45 -54.77
N PHE A 379 -15.50 -18.29 -54.10
CA PHE A 379 -14.93 -19.53 -54.65
C PHE A 379 -15.12 -20.67 -53.66
N ALA A 380 -15.33 -21.89 -54.15
CA ALA A 380 -15.45 -23.08 -53.32
C ALA A 380 -14.23 -23.98 -53.50
N LEU A 381 -13.32 -23.99 -52.53
CA LEU A 381 -12.15 -24.87 -52.54
C LEU A 381 -12.49 -26.21 -51.86
N TRP A 382 -12.51 -27.27 -52.66
CA TRP A 382 -12.62 -28.65 -52.18
C TRP A 382 -11.23 -29.20 -51.87
N TRP A 383 -10.89 -29.27 -50.57
CA TRP A 383 -9.59 -29.66 -50.09
C TRP A 383 -9.60 -31.06 -49.44
N GLY A 384 -9.02 -32.03 -50.13
CA GLY A 384 -8.84 -33.40 -49.64
C GLY A 384 -9.38 -34.47 -50.59
N ASP A 385 -9.63 -35.66 -50.05
CA ASP A 385 -10.11 -36.81 -50.83
C ASP A 385 -11.53 -36.56 -51.36
N PRO A 386 -11.74 -36.52 -52.69
CA PRO A 386 -13.05 -36.30 -53.30
C PRO A 386 -14.12 -37.31 -52.87
N VAL A 387 -13.73 -38.53 -52.49
CA VAL A 387 -14.66 -39.61 -52.11
C VAL A 387 -15.15 -39.46 -50.67
N ALA A 388 -14.45 -38.69 -49.84
CA ALA A 388 -14.82 -38.48 -48.44
C ALA A 388 -15.96 -37.48 -48.25
N PHE A 389 -16.20 -36.59 -49.24
CA PHE A 389 -17.30 -35.64 -49.18
C PHE A 389 -18.66 -36.33 -49.42
N PRO A 390 -19.76 -35.81 -48.85
CA PRO A 390 -21.10 -36.25 -49.21
C PRO A 390 -21.31 -36.11 -50.74
N PRO A 391 -21.94 -37.09 -51.42
CA PRO A 391 -22.04 -37.11 -52.88
C PRO A 391 -22.70 -35.87 -53.50
N ASP A 392 -23.54 -35.19 -52.74
CA ASP A 392 -24.33 -34.02 -53.13
C ASP A 392 -23.89 -32.72 -52.45
N ALA A 393 -22.84 -32.75 -51.62
CA ALA A 393 -22.29 -31.56 -50.95
C ALA A 393 -21.86 -30.46 -51.94
N ARG A 394 -21.26 -30.87 -53.06
CA ARG A 394 -20.84 -29.90 -54.08
C ARG A 394 -22.03 -29.20 -54.73
N THR A 395 -23.06 -29.96 -55.06
CA THR A 395 -24.26 -29.44 -55.72
C THR A 395 -24.96 -28.40 -54.84
N VAL A 396 -25.11 -28.66 -53.54
CA VAL A 396 -25.78 -27.72 -52.64
C VAL A 396 -24.98 -26.44 -52.41
N VAL A 397 -23.65 -26.52 -52.23
CA VAL A 397 -22.79 -25.34 -52.05
C VAL A 397 -22.75 -24.51 -53.33
N GLU A 398 -22.60 -25.13 -54.50
CA GLU A 398 -22.65 -24.40 -55.78
C GLU A 398 -24.04 -23.78 -56.03
N SER A 399 -25.13 -24.49 -55.70
CA SER A 399 -26.50 -23.98 -55.81
C SER A 399 -26.73 -22.76 -54.92
N LEU A 400 -26.15 -22.77 -53.71
CA LEU A 400 -26.17 -21.62 -52.81
C LEU A 400 -25.42 -20.44 -53.44
N LEU A 401 -24.14 -20.61 -53.74
CA LEU A 401 -23.27 -19.51 -54.17
C LEU A 401 -23.69 -18.88 -55.50
N VAL A 402 -24.26 -19.68 -56.42
CA VAL A 402 -24.86 -19.18 -57.66
C VAL A 402 -26.20 -18.47 -57.40
N GLY A 403 -26.99 -18.98 -56.44
CA GLY A 403 -28.34 -18.49 -56.17
C GLY A 403 -28.43 -17.29 -55.22
N LEU A 404 -27.35 -16.93 -54.51
CA LEU A 404 -27.35 -15.85 -53.53
C LEU A 404 -27.59 -14.47 -54.14
N ASP A 405 -26.92 -14.15 -55.26
CA ASP A 405 -27.02 -12.83 -55.86
C ASP A 405 -28.45 -12.51 -56.32
N GLY A 406 -28.95 -11.34 -55.94
CA GLY A 406 -30.33 -10.91 -56.20
C GLY A 406 -31.42 -11.67 -55.44
N SER A 407 -31.07 -12.59 -54.54
CA SER A 407 -32.05 -13.24 -53.65
C SER A 407 -32.52 -12.31 -52.54
N ALA A 408 -33.74 -12.49 -52.06
CA ALA A 408 -34.24 -11.75 -50.90
C ALA A 408 -33.50 -12.14 -49.60
N TYR A 409 -32.90 -13.34 -49.57
CA TYR A 409 -32.06 -13.82 -48.48
C TYR A 409 -30.79 -12.96 -48.36
N LEU A 410 -30.09 -12.73 -49.47
CA LEU A 410 -28.96 -11.80 -49.51
C LEU A 410 -29.40 -10.37 -49.17
N GLY A 411 -30.58 -9.96 -49.61
CA GLY A 411 -31.15 -8.64 -49.32
C GLY A 411 -31.38 -8.34 -47.84
N VAL A 412 -31.30 -9.35 -46.95
CA VAL A 412 -31.23 -9.09 -45.49
C VAL A 412 -29.97 -8.29 -45.15
N ALA A 413 -28.83 -8.57 -45.81
CA ALA A 413 -27.57 -7.87 -45.54
C ALA A 413 -27.61 -6.38 -45.85
N ASP A 414 -28.50 -5.92 -46.74
CA ASP A 414 -28.54 -4.52 -47.19
C ASP A 414 -28.63 -3.52 -46.02
N GLU A 415 -29.33 -3.90 -44.94
CA GLU A 415 -29.46 -3.03 -43.75
C GLU A 415 -28.14 -2.87 -42.98
N TYR A 416 -27.19 -3.79 -43.16
CA TYR A 416 -25.87 -3.78 -42.54
C TYR A 416 -24.77 -3.23 -43.48
N MET A 417 -25.09 -2.97 -44.75
CA MET A 417 -24.14 -2.50 -45.77
C MET A 417 -24.00 -0.97 -45.84
N ARG A 418 -24.44 -0.23 -44.79
CA ARG A 418 -24.29 1.24 -44.67
C ARG A 418 -24.80 2.01 -45.91
N GLY A 419 -25.94 1.56 -46.46
CA GLY A 419 -26.59 2.16 -47.61
C GLY A 419 -26.14 1.64 -48.97
N ALA A 420 -25.18 0.71 -49.03
CA ALA A 420 -24.91 -0.09 -50.22
C ALA A 420 -25.86 -1.32 -50.28
N GLN A 421 -25.95 -1.95 -51.45
CA GLN A 421 -26.63 -3.24 -51.59
C GLN A 421 -25.60 -4.37 -51.56
N ALA A 422 -25.92 -5.46 -50.88
CA ALA A 422 -25.11 -6.66 -50.87
C ALA A 422 -25.18 -7.35 -52.23
N THR A 423 -24.02 -7.63 -52.81
CA THR A 423 -23.88 -8.30 -54.11
C THR A 423 -22.82 -9.38 -54.03
N THR A 424 -23.00 -10.46 -54.79
CA THR A 424 -22.01 -11.52 -54.86
C THR A 424 -21.95 -12.15 -56.24
N SER A 425 -20.86 -12.86 -56.53
CA SER A 425 -20.73 -13.65 -57.75
C SER A 425 -19.93 -14.91 -57.49
N PHE A 426 -20.38 -16.04 -58.02
CA PHE A 426 -19.64 -17.29 -57.90
C PHE A 426 -18.58 -17.40 -58.99
N GLY A 427 -17.31 -17.37 -58.60
CA GLY A 427 -16.14 -17.49 -59.47
C GLY A 427 -15.77 -18.94 -59.82
N GLY A 428 -16.38 -19.93 -59.17
CA GLY A 428 -16.22 -21.36 -59.48
C GLY A 428 -15.64 -22.19 -58.35
N SER A 429 -15.68 -23.51 -58.54
CA SER A 429 -15.08 -24.50 -57.64
C SER A 429 -13.61 -24.75 -57.99
N LEU A 430 -12.78 -24.80 -56.95
CA LEU A 430 -11.35 -25.10 -56.98
C LEU A 430 -11.12 -26.46 -56.30
N PHE A 431 -10.05 -27.15 -56.68
CA PHE A 431 -9.78 -28.50 -56.19
C PHE A 431 -8.33 -28.65 -55.76
N ASP A 432 -8.15 -29.27 -54.59
CA ASP A 432 -6.84 -29.68 -54.11
C ASP A 432 -6.95 -31.04 -53.41
N SER A 433 -6.36 -32.08 -53.99
CA SER A 433 -6.47 -33.45 -53.48
C SER A 433 -5.46 -33.79 -52.37
N SER A 434 -4.66 -32.82 -51.89
CA SER A 434 -3.77 -33.07 -50.76
C SER A 434 -4.56 -33.23 -49.47
N ALA A 435 -4.06 -34.08 -48.56
CA ALA A 435 -4.74 -34.33 -47.30
C ALA A 435 -4.82 -33.05 -46.44
N PRO A 436 -6.02 -32.63 -45.99
CA PRO A 436 -6.16 -31.58 -44.98
C PRO A 436 -5.61 -32.05 -43.61
N PRO A 437 -5.22 -31.11 -42.73
CA PRO A 437 -4.80 -31.41 -41.37
C PRO A 437 -5.84 -32.24 -40.62
N ALA A 438 -5.37 -33.29 -39.94
CA ALA A 438 -6.22 -34.10 -39.08
C ALA A 438 -6.61 -33.34 -37.80
N GLU A 439 -5.75 -32.45 -37.29
CA GLU A 439 -6.02 -31.59 -36.13
C GLU A 439 -6.51 -30.20 -36.56
N ASN A 440 -7.04 -29.42 -35.61
CA ASN A 440 -7.54 -28.07 -35.87
C ASN A 440 -6.48 -27.18 -36.59
N PRO A 441 -6.69 -26.82 -37.87
CA PRO A 441 -5.72 -26.01 -38.60
C PRO A 441 -5.77 -24.55 -38.13
N THR A 442 -4.61 -23.91 -38.00
CA THR A 442 -4.56 -22.46 -37.79
C THR A 442 -5.13 -21.71 -39.00
N GLU A 443 -5.75 -20.56 -38.78
CA GLU A 443 -6.28 -19.67 -39.83
C GLU A 443 -5.27 -19.40 -40.97
N SER A 444 -3.99 -19.21 -40.62
CA SER A 444 -2.92 -18.98 -41.59
C SER A 444 -2.72 -20.13 -42.59
N VAL A 445 -2.89 -21.38 -42.14
CA VAL A 445 -2.78 -22.58 -42.98
C VAL A 445 -3.96 -22.63 -43.96
N ILE A 446 -5.16 -22.30 -43.48
CA ILE A 446 -6.37 -22.28 -44.29
C ILE A 446 -6.26 -21.17 -45.36
N ALA A 447 -5.83 -19.97 -44.96
CA ALA A 447 -5.64 -18.83 -45.86
C ALA A 447 -4.56 -19.08 -46.93
N ASP A 448 -3.41 -19.65 -46.55
CA ASP A 448 -2.35 -20.03 -47.50
C ASP A 448 -2.86 -21.09 -48.48
N LYS A 449 -3.67 -22.05 -48.01
CA LYS A 449 -4.30 -23.05 -48.87
C LYS A 449 -5.22 -22.43 -49.91
N ALA A 450 -6.10 -21.53 -49.48
CA ALA A 450 -6.99 -20.78 -50.36
C ALA A 450 -6.21 -19.95 -51.39
N CYS A 451 -5.20 -19.21 -50.94
CA CYS A 451 -4.38 -18.36 -51.81
C CYS A 451 -3.65 -19.17 -52.89
N ARG A 452 -3.07 -20.32 -52.52
CA ARG A 452 -2.41 -21.22 -53.48
C ARG A 452 -3.38 -21.83 -54.48
N ALA A 453 -4.59 -22.20 -54.05
CA ALA A 453 -5.61 -22.74 -54.94
C ALA A 453 -6.06 -21.73 -56.00
N LEU A 454 -6.24 -20.45 -55.60
CA LEU A 454 -6.51 -19.36 -56.55
C LEU A 454 -5.36 -19.20 -57.55
N ALA A 455 -4.12 -19.13 -57.06
CA ALA A 455 -2.93 -18.98 -57.90
C ALA A 455 -2.76 -20.15 -58.89
N ALA A 456 -2.99 -21.39 -58.44
CA ALA A 456 -2.91 -22.60 -59.28
C ALA A 456 -3.92 -22.61 -60.43
N ASN A 457 -5.03 -21.87 -60.28
CA ASN A 457 -6.06 -21.71 -61.30
C ASN A 457 -5.92 -20.40 -62.10
N GLY A 458 -4.80 -19.68 -61.93
CA GLY A 458 -4.55 -18.40 -62.63
C GLY A 458 -5.47 -17.26 -62.18
N ILE A 459 -6.06 -17.36 -60.99
CA ILE A 459 -6.97 -16.37 -60.44
C ILE A 459 -6.16 -15.41 -59.56
N THR A 460 -6.12 -14.14 -59.94
CA THR A 460 -5.60 -13.07 -59.09
C THR A 460 -6.67 -12.62 -58.11
N ASN A 461 -6.33 -12.64 -56.82
CA ASN A 461 -7.25 -12.21 -55.78
C ASN A 461 -7.44 -10.68 -55.79
N ARG A 462 -8.59 -10.23 -55.33
CA ARG A 462 -9.01 -8.82 -55.26
C ARG A 462 -9.72 -8.56 -53.92
N PRO A 463 -9.78 -7.30 -53.46
CA PRO A 463 -10.60 -6.93 -52.31
C PRO A 463 -12.04 -7.43 -52.45
N GLY A 464 -12.58 -8.06 -51.41
CA GLY A 464 -13.92 -8.66 -51.44
C GLY A 464 -13.96 -10.10 -51.94
N ASP A 465 -12.85 -10.67 -52.42
CA ASP A 465 -12.82 -12.10 -52.71
C ASP A 465 -12.96 -12.93 -51.42
N MET A 466 -13.77 -13.97 -51.51
CA MET A 466 -14.02 -14.91 -50.41
C MET A 466 -13.82 -16.35 -50.90
N VAL A 467 -13.12 -17.16 -50.12
CA VAL A 467 -12.95 -18.59 -50.41
C VAL A 467 -13.59 -19.42 -49.30
N PHE A 468 -14.57 -20.22 -49.69
CA PHE A 468 -15.10 -21.31 -48.87
C PHE A 468 -14.12 -22.46 -48.95
N VAL A 469 -13.35 -22.68 -47.88
CA VAL A 469 -12.41 -23.80 -47.78
C VAL A 469 -13.13 -24.98 -47.16
N ILE A 470 -13.51 -25.94 -48.01
CA ILE A 470 -14.29 -27.11 -47.64
C ILE A 470 -13.34 -28.30 -47.51
N SER A 471 -13.05 -28.73 -46.28
CA SER A 471 -12.10 -29.82 -46.02
C SER A 471 -12.78 -31.18 -46.04
N SER A 472 -12.12 -32.20 -46.58
CA SER A 472 -12.66 -33.57 -46.65
C SER A 472 -12.76 -34.27 -45.29
N VAL A 473 -12.17 -33.67 -44.25
CA VAL A 473 -12.15 -34.17 -42.87
C VAL A 473 -12.76 -33.14 -41.94
N TYR A 474 -13.37 -33.62 -40.85
CA TYR A 474 -13.60 -32.80 -39.66
C TYR A 474 -12.36 -32.87 -38.77
N PRO A 475 -11.68 -31.74 -38.50
CA PRO A 475 -10.47 -31.77 -37.69
C PRO A 475 -10.78 -32.19 -36.24
N ILE A 476 -9.93 -33.05 -35.67
CA ILE A 476 -9.99 -33.43 -34.27
C ILE A 476 -9.34 -32.35 -33.39
N GLY A 477 -9.88 -32.19 -32.18
CA GLY A 477 -9.56 -31.09 -31.28
C GLY A 477 -10.87 -30.57 -30.69
N ASN A 478 -10.83 -29.94 -29.52
CA ASN A 478 -12.03 -29.42 -28.85
C ASN A 478 -12.56 -28.18 -29.60
N ILE A 479 -13.10 -28.37 -30.80
CA ILE A 479 -13.63 -27.32 -31.67
C ILE A 479 -15.13 -27.21 -31.37
N PRO A 480 -15.60 -26.10 -30.79
CA PRO A 480 -17.00 -25.94 -30.41
C PRO A 480 -17.90 -25.52 -31.58
N PHE A 481 -17.35 -25.30 -32.77
CA PHE A 481 -18.05 -24.74 -33.94
C PHE A 481 -18.08 -25.72 -35.12
N CYS A 482 -19.15 -25.64 -35.91
CA CYS A 482 -19.35 -26.47 -37.11
C CYS A 482 -18.75 -25.86 -38.37
N ALA A 483 -18.53 -24.55 -38.35
CA ALA A 483 -17.85 -23.74 -39.34
C ALA A 483 -17.37 -22.45 -38.64
N TRP A 484 -16.53 -21.68 -39.32
CA TRP A 484 -16.17 -20.33 -38.88
C TRP A 484 -15.58 -19.54 -40.05
N HIS A 485 -15.70 -18.23 -39.97
CA HIS A 485 -15.08 -17.30 -40.90
C HIS A 485 -13.86 -16.58 -40.31
N TYR A 486 -12.99 -16.08 -41.20
CA TYR A 486 -11.84 -15.24 -40.84
C TYR A 486 -11.31 -14.52 -42.09
N TRP A 487 -10.20 -13.79 -41.97
CA TRP A 487 -9.52 -13.12 -43.07
C TRP A 487 -8.03 -13.47 -43.14
N GLY A 488 -7.51 -13.63 -44.35
CA GLY A 488 -6.09 -13.85 -44.61
C GLY A 488 -5.51 -12.81 -45.56
N MET A 489 -4.19 -12.83 -45.72
CA MET A 489 -3.51 -12.05 -46.75
C MET A 489 -3.13 -12.96 -47.92
N CYS A 490 -3.50 -12.57 -49.13
CA CYS A 490 -3.09 -13.24 -50.37
C CYS A 490 -2.56 -12.19 -51.35
N ASN A 491 -1.31 -12.33 -51.78
CA ASN A 491 -0.62 -11.38 -52.68
C ASN A 491 -0.69 -9.90 -52.25
N GLY A 492 -0.72 -9.63 -50.94
CA GLY A 492 -0.79 -8.27 -50.39
C GLY A 492 -2.20 -7.68 -50.32
N GLU A 493 -3.22 -8.45 -50.70
CA GLU A 493 -4.64 -8.07 -50.61
C GLU A 493 -5.36 -8.99 -49.61
N THR A 494 -6.40 -8.45 -48.95
CA THR A 494 -7.23 -9.23 -48.03
C THR A 494 -8.03 -10.29 -48.78
N LEU A 495 -8.08 -11.49 -48.23
CA LEU A 495 -8.87 -12.61 -48.71
C LEU A 495 -9.78 -13.08 -47.57
N PHE A 496 -11.08 -13.04 -47.77
CA PHE A 496 -12.02 -13.57 -46.78
C PHE A 496 -12.10 -15.09 -46.90
N ILE A 497 -12.28 -15.77 -45.77
CA ILE A 497 -12.27 -17.22 -45.68
C ILE A 497 -13.47 -17.66 -44.85
N ALA A 498 -14.25 -18.61 -45.36
CA ALA A 498 -15.14 -19.42 -44.54
C ALA A 498 -14.62 -20.86 -44.56
N TYR A 499 -14.33 -21.42 -43.38
CA TYR A 499 -13.87 -22.79 -43.26
C TYR A 499 -15.04 -23.71 -42.93
N LEU A 500 -15.24 -24.72 -43.80
CA LEU A 500 -16.36 -25.64 -43.76
C LEU A 500 -15.84 -27.09 -43.64
N PRO A 501 -15.62 -27.60 -42.43
CA PRO A 501 -15.20 -28.99 -42.25
C PRO A 501 -16.32 -29.97 -42.63
N ASN A 502 -15.94 -31.12 -43.18
CA ASN A 502 -16.91 -32.16 -43.55
C ASN A 502 -17.70 -32.65 -42.31
N PRO A 503 -19.01 -32.40 -42.20
CA PRO A 503 -19.77 -32.66 -40.98
C PRO A 503 -20.14 -34.14 -40.80
N ALA A 504 -19.82 -35.01 -41.76
CA ALA A 504 -20.19 -36.42 -41.74
C ALA A 504 -19.71 -37.13 -40.45
N GLY A 505 -20.64 -37.79 -39.75
CA GLY A 505 -20.35 -38.51 -38.51
C GLY A 505 -20.17 -37.62 -37.28
N THR A 506 -20.48 -36.32 -37.36
CA THR A 506 -20.40 -35.35 -36.26
C THR A 506 -21.79 -34.82 -35.87
N PRO A 507 -21.95 -34.19 -34.69
CA PRO A 507 -23.18 -33.48 -34.34
C PRO A 507 -23.57 -32.38 -35.35
N CYS A 508 -22.59 -31.80 -36.03
CA CYS A 508 -22.81 -30.75 -37.04
C CYS A 508 -23.56 -31.26 -38.29
N GLY A 509 -23.55 -32.57 -38.56
CA GLY A 509 -24.32 -33.15 -39.65
C GLY A 509 -25.81 -33.32 -39.35
N GLN A 510 -26.24 -33.06 -38.11
CA GLN A 510 -27.61 -33.26 -37.66
C GLN A 510 -28.48 -32.02 -37.85
N VAL A 511 -28.58 -31.54 -39.10
CA VAL A 511 -29.57 -30.52 -39.46
C VAL A 511 -30.85 -31.18 -39.98
N GLY A 512 -31.99 -30.56 -39.74
CA GLY A 512 -33.26 -31.03 -40.32
C GLY A 512 -33.19 -31.06 -41.86
N SER A 513 -33.93 -31.97 -42.49
CA SER A 513 -34.10 -32.05 -43.95
C SER A 513 -35.59 -32.04 -44.31
N GLY A 514 -36.00 -31.26 -45.30
CA GLY A 514 -37.41 -31.16 -45.69
C GLY A 514 -37.74 -30.25 -46.88
N CYS A 515 -36.90 -29.28 -47.22
CA CYS A 515 -37.18 -28.35 -48.34
C CYS A 515 -36.70 -28.85 -49.72
N ASN A 516 -35.75 -29.77 -49.74
CA ASN A 516 -35.16 -30.33 -50.96
C ASN A 516 -34.62 -31.75 -50.70
N ALA A 517 -34.07 -32.39 -51.74
CA ALA A 517 -33.65 -33.79 -51.71
C ALA A 517 -32.17 -34.00 -51.31
N PHE A 518 -31.51 -32.99 -50.73
CA PHE A 518 -30.11 -33.11 -50.31
C PHE A 518 -29.98 -33.95 -49.02
N SER A 519 -28.85 -34.62 -48.88
CA SER A 519 -28.48 -35.33 -47.66
C SER A 519 -28.39 -34.37 -46.46
N PRO A 520 -28.59 -34.86 -45.22
CA PRO A 520 -28.42 -34.03 -44.02
C PRO A 520 -27.04 -33.37 -43.95
N GLU A 521 -25.97 -34.10 -44.29
CA GLU A 521 -24.60 -33.57 -44.27
C GLU A 521 -24.37 -32.49 -45.33
N ALA A 522 -24.94 -32.65 -46.53
CA ALA A 522 -24.90 -31.62 -47.56
C ALA A 522 -25.72 -30.39 -47.15
N THR A 523 -26.92 -30.61 -46.59
CA THR A 523 -27.78 -29.53 -46.07
C THR A 523 -27.06 -28.74 -44.97
N ALA A 524 -26.30 -29.41 -44.11
CA ALA A 524 -25.49 -28.78 -43.07
C ALA A 524 -24.41 -27.89 -43.68
N LEU A 525 -23.64 -28.40 -44.65
CA LEU A 525 -22.63 -27.61 -45.36
C LEU A 525 -23.23 -26.38 -46.05
N GLY A 526 -24.40 -26.51 -46.70
CA GLY A 526 -25.10 -25.37 -47.30
C GLY A 526 -25.56 -24.34 -46.26
N THR A 527 -26.09 -24.82 -45.13
CA THR A 527 -26.53 -23.95 -44.03
C THR A 527 -25.36 -23.17 -43.42
N PHE A 528 -24.27 -23.85 -43.09
CA PHE A 528 -23.08 -23.21 -42.55
C PHE A 528 -22.43 -22.28 -43.59
N ALA A 529 -22.35 -22.68 -44.86
CA ALA A 529 -21.85 -21.79 -45.91
C ALA A 529 -22.67 -20.48 -45.99
N ALA A 530 -23.99 -20.55 -45.89
CA ALA A 530 -24.84 -19.36 -45.89
C ALA A 530 -24.65 -18.51 -44.63
N HIS A 531 -24.58 -19.15 -43.46
CA HIS A 531 -24.32 -18.51 -42.17
C HIS A 531 -22.98 -17.73 -42.20
N GLU A 532 -21.88 -18.43 -42.47
CA GLU A 532 -20.54 -17.84 -42.50
C GLU A 532 -20.40 -16.78 -43.60
N PHE A 533 -21.09 -16.94 -44.74
CA PHE A 533 -21.10 -15.92 -45.78
C PHE A 533 -21.70 -14.61 -45.27
N MET A 534 -22.87 -14.70 -44.64
CA MET A 534 -23.60 -13.52 -44.19
C MET A 534 -22.83 -12.79 -43.09
N GLU A 535 -22.28 -13.54 -42.13
CA GLU A 535 -21.40 -13.01 -41.10
C GLU A 535 -20.12 -12.39 -41.68
N THR A 536 -19.50 -13.05 -42.66
CA THR A 536 -18.31 -12.50 -43.33
C THR A 536 -18.57 -11.17 -44.01
N ILE A 537 -19.74 -10.97 -44.63
CA ILE A 537 -20.00 -9.72 -45.34
C ILE A 537 -20.43 -8.60 -44.38
N THR A 538 -21.14 -8.92 -43.30
CA THR A 538 -21.56 -7.95 -42.29
C THR A 538 -20.46 -7.62 -41.30
N ASP A 539 -19.58 -8.57 -40.99
CA ASP A 539 -18.45 -8.36 -40.08
C ASP A 539 -17.18 -9.15 -40.46
N PRO A 540 -16.54 -8.83 -41.59
CA PRO A 540 -15.36 -9.54 -42.09
C PRO A 540 -14.15 -9.55 -41.12
N HIS A 541 -14.13 -8.69 -40.11
CA HIS A 541 -13.01 -8.55 -39.18
C HIS A 541 -13.44 -8.62 -37.70
N ILE A 542 -14.68 -9.01 -37.39
CA ILE A 542 -15.25 -9.10 -36.03
C ILE A 542 -15.21 -7.73 -35.29
N THR A 543 -15.36 -6.64 -36.04
CA THR A 543 -15.29 -5.23 -35.60
C THR A 543 -16.45 -4.36 -36.10
N ALA A 544 -17.40 -4.91 -36.84
CA ALA A 544 -18.54 -4.21 -37.43
C ALA A 544 -19.84 -4.57 -36.71
N TRP A 545 -20.65 -5.49 -37.24
CA TRP A 545 -22.02 -5.73 -36.77
C TRP A 545 -22.13 -6.93 -35.84
N LYS A 546 -22.38 -6.68 -34.55
CA LYS A 546 -22.70 -7.68 -33.53
C LYS A 546 -23.56 -7.10 -32.43
N ASP A 547 -24.28 -7.93 -31.69
CA ASP A 547 -25.08 -7.47 -30.56
C ASP A 547 -24.26 -7.30 -29.26
N LEU A 548 -24.95 -7.03 -28.15
CA LEU A 548 -24.32 -6.85 -26.84
C LEU A 548 -23.73 -8.13 -26.23
N LEU A 549 -24.14 -9.30 -26.72
CA LEU A 549 -23.60 -10.60 -26.34
C LEU A 549 -22.49 -11.06 -27.28
N GLY A 550 -22.25 -10.33 -28.37
CA GLY A 550 -21.28 -10.62 -29.39
C GLY A 550 -21.81 -11.55 -30.48
N GLU A 551 -23.12 -11.78 -30.55
CA GLU A 551 -23.76 -12.56 -31.62
C GLU A 551 -23.80 -11.75 -32.93
N GLU A 552 -23.40 -12.37 -34.04
CA GLU A 552 -23.50 -11.81 -35.38
C GLU A 552 -24.83 -12.18 -36.08
N VAL A 553 -24.99 -11.77 -37.35
CA VAL A 553 -26.25 -11.92 -38.10
C VAL A 553 -26.72 -13.37 -38.26
N GLY A 554 -25.77 -14.32 -38.30
CA GLY A 554 -26.04 -15.75 -38.35
C GLY A 554 -26.28 -16.32 -36.96
N ASP A 555 -25.42 -16.03 -36.00
CA ASP A 555 -25.47 -16.53 -34.62
C ASP A 555 -26.86 -16.42 -33.98
N LYS A 556 -27.48 -15.23 -34.09
CA LYS A 556 -28.79 -14.94 -33.47
C LYS A 556 -29.92 -15.86 -33.93
N CYS A 557 -29.74 -16.56 -35.04
CA CYS A 557 -30.73 -17.44 -35.66
C CYS A 557 -30.32 -18.91 -35.69
N LEU A 558 -29.24 -19.26 -34.97
CA LEU A 558 -28.72 -20.62 -34.91
C LEU A 558 -29.77 -21.62 -34.42
N GLY A 559 -29.85 -22.78 -35.09
CA GLY A 559 -30.79 -23.86 -34.77
C GLY A 559 -32.17 -23.71 -35.41
N LEU A 560 -32.47 -22.59 -36.06
CA LEU A 560 -33.66 -22.44 -36.90
C LEU A 560 -33.40 -22.97 -38.31
N ALA A 561 -34.46 -23.44 -38.97
CA ALA A 561 -34.39 -23.91 -40.36
C ALA A 561 -35.62 -23.46 -41.14
N ALA A 562 -35.40 -23.05 -42.38
CA ALA A 562 -36.38 -22.46 -43.27
C ALA A 562 -36.15 -22.89 -44.72
N CYS A 563 -37.22 -22.92 -45.52
CA CYS A 563 -37.13 -23.11 -46.96
C CYS A 563 -36.89 -21.75 -47.63
N VAL A 564 -35.63 -21.45 -47.93
CA VAL A 564 -35.20 -20.17 -48.47
C VAL A 564 -35.20 -20.20 -50.00
N PRO A 565 -36.00 -19.35 -50.66
CA PRO A 565 -35.93 -19.16 -52.10
C PRO A 565 -34.68 -18.35 -52.48
N LEU A 566 -33.81 -18.95 -53.27
CA LEU A 566 -32.68 -18.30 -53.92
C LEU A 566 -33.05 -17.99 -55.38
N SER A 567 -32.21 -17.22 -56.08
CA SER A 567 -32.50 -16.81 -57.47
C SER A 567 -32.60 -17.99 -58.45
N THR A 568 -31.93 -19.11 -58.17
CA THR A 568 -31.89 -20.30 -59.04
C THR A 568 -32.48 -21.58 -58.42
N SER A 569 -32.76 -21.60 -57.12
CA SER A 569 -33.15 -22.82 -56.39
C SER A 569 -33.85 -22.51 -55.07
N THR A 570 -34.36 -23.52 -54.37
CA THR A 570 -34.80 -23.40 -52.98
C THR A 570 -33.94 -24.30 -52.09
N LEU A 571 -33.31 -23.71 -51.08
CA LEU A 571 -32.46 -24.42 -50.13
C LEU A 571 -33.07 -24.43 -48.73
N GLN A 572 -32.83 -25.49 -47.98
CA GLN A 572 -33.05 -25.48 -46.55
C GLN A 572 -31.85 -24.80 -45.89
N LEU A 573 -32.04 -23.60 -45.36
CA LEU A 573 -31.01 -22.80 -44.73
C LEU A 573 -31.49 -22.28 -43.37
N GLN A 574 -30.55 -21.79 -42.59
CA GLN A 574 -30.85 -21.00 -41.41
C GLN A 574 -31.36 -19.61 -41.83
N PRO A 575 -32.42 -19.07 -41.19
CA PRO A 575 -32.78 -17.67 -41.35
C PRO A 575 -31.69 -16.74 -40.79
N LEU A 576 -31.82 -15.45 -41.11
CA LEU A 576 -30.86 -14.40 -40.73
C LEU A 576 -31.54 -13.36 -39.86
N TYR A 577 -30.80 -12.79 -38.91
CA TYR A 577 -31.36 -11.74 -38.06
C TYR A 577 -31.51 -10.44 -38.84
N SER A 578 -32.64 -9.76 -38.64
CA SER A 578 -32.89 -8.47 -39.26
C SER A 578 -33.29 -7.43 -38.24
N ASN A 579 -32.45 -6.40 -38.07
CA ASN A 579 -32.75 -5.26 -37.20
C ASN A 579 -34.05 -4.54 -37.61
N ALA A 580 -34.36 -4.45 -38.91
CA ALA A 580 -35.58 -3.80 -39.37
C ALA A 580 -36.88 -4.48 -38.89
N VAL A 581 -36.83 -5.78 -38.59
CA VAL A 581 -37.99 -6.54 -38.08
C VAL A 581 -37.75 -7.15 -36.70
N HIS A 582 -36.56 -6.96 -36.13
CA HIS A 582 -36.11 -7.48 -34.85
C HIS A 582 -36.36 -8.98 -34.66
N SER A 583 -36.08 -9.77 -35.71
CA SER A 583 -36.33 -11.22 -35.71
C SER A 583 -35.59 -11.93 -36.84
N CYS A 584 -35.52 -13.26 -36.74
CA CYS A 584 -34.98 -14.12 -37.77
C CYS A 584 -35.92 -14.20 -38.98
N VAL A 585 -35.41 -13.86 -40.17
CA VAL A 585 -36.14 -13.86 -41.43
C VAL A 585 -35.52 -14.77 -42.48
N GLN A 586 -36.35 -15.28 -43.38
CA GLN A 586 -35.99 -16.22 -44.45
C GLN A 586 -36.17 -15.64 -45.86
N ARG A 587 -36.40 -14.32 -45.95
CA ARG A 587 -37.13 -13.66 -47.04
C ARG A 587 -36.67 -14.01 -48.44
#